data_AF-A0A7K4F5U3-F1
#
_entry.id   AF-A0A7K4F5U3-F1
#
_cell.length_a   1.000
_cell.length_b   1.000
_cell.length_c   1.000
_cell.angle_alpha   90.00
_cell.angle_beta   90.00
_cell.angle_gamma   90.00
#
_symmetry.space_group_name_H-M   'P 1'
#
loop_
_entity.id
_entity.type
_entity.pdbx_description
1 polymer ?
#
loop_
_entity_poly.entity_id
_entity_poly.type
_entity_poly.pdbx_seq_one_letter_code
_entity_poly.pdbx_strand_id
1 'polypeptide(L)' 'MKKSELRMLIAEYKKIKLKMKKINDGKLQEKLELIEHKYFHETGNSLKSELEKIT' A
#
# COMPACT_ATOMS: atom_id res chain seq x y z
N MET A 1 -12.84 7.62 0.01
CA MET A 1 -12.07 7.48 1.27
C MET A 1 -11.78 8.84 1.89
N LYS A 2 -11.97 8.98 3.20
CA LYS A 2 -11.52 10.15 3.96
C LYS A 2 -9.99 10.16 4.02
N LYS A 3 -9.38 11.34 4.23
CA LYS A 3 -7.93 11.48 4.42
C LYS A 3 -7.36 10.55 5.50
N SER A 4 -8.12 10.28 6.56
CA SER A 4 -7.74 9.32 7.62
C SER A 4 -7.64 7.89 7.11
N GLU A 5 -8.56 7.47 6.24
CA GLU A 5 -8.59 6.13 5.66
C GLU A 5 -7.44 5.92 4.69
N LEU A 6 -7.11 6.92 3.87
CA LEU A 6 -5.93 6.88 3.00
C LEU A 6 -4.64 6.74 3.81
N ARG A 7 -4.51 7.46 4.94
CA ARG A 7 -3.35 7.32 5.83
C ARG A 7 -3.25 5.92 6.43
N MET A 8 -4.38 5.32 6.82
CA MET A 8 -4.41 3.93 7.29
C MET A 8 -3.99 2.95 6.19
N LEU A 9 -4.49 3.17 4.97
CA LEU A 9 -4.17 2.35 3.80
C LEU A 9 -2.66 2.37 3.49
N ILE A 10 -2.03 3.55 3.53
CA ILE A 10 -0.58 3.72 3.38
C ILE A 10 0.18 3.00 4.51
N ALA A 11 -0.27 3.13 5.77
CA ALA A 11 0.37 2.48 6.91
C ALA A 11 0.29 0.94 6.81
N GLU A 12 -0.85 0.41 6.36
CA GLU A 12 -1.04 -1.02 6.14
C GLU A 12 -0.11 -1.54 5.03
N TYR A 13 -0.03 -0.83 3.90
CA TYR A 13 0.90 -1.15 2.81
C TYR A 13 2.35 -1.24 3.31
N LYS A 14 2.83 -0.23 4.05
CA LYS A 14 4.19 -0.22 4.62
C LYS A 14 4.43 -1.41 5.53
N LYS A 15 3.46 -1.74 6.40
CA LYS A 15 3.54 -2.88 7.33
C LYS A 15 3.63 -4.22 6.59
N ILE A 16 2.82 -4.40 5.55
CA ILE A 16 2.82 -5.63 4.74
C ILE A 16 4.12 -5.73 3.94
N LYS A 17 4.57 -4.64 3.31
CA LYS A 17 5.84 -4.59 2.57
C LYS A 17 7.05 -4.92 3.46
N LEU A 18 7.05 -4.46 4.72
CA LEU A 18 8.06 -4.85 5.72
C LEU A 18 8.00 -6.33 6.10
N LYS A 19 6.80 -6.92 6.22
CA LYS A 19 6.64 -8.36 6.46
C LYS A 19 7.13 -9.19 5.28
N MET A 20 6.83 -8.76 4.06
CA MET A 20 7.28 -9.44 2.83
C MET A 20 8.81 -9.51 2.70
N LYS A 21 9.55 -8.52 3.23
CA LYS A 21 11.03 -8.59 3.28
C LYS A 21 11.55 -9.77 4.12
N LYS A 22 10.74 -10.32 5.01
CA LYS A 22 11.11 -11.43 5.91
C LYS A 22 10.48 -12.77 5.51
N ILE A 23 9.32 -12.73 4.87
CA ILE A 23 8.53 -13.92 4.52
C ILE A 23 7.94 -13.71 3.13
N ASN A 24 8.24 -14.60 2.19
CA ASN A 24 7.63 -14.56 0.87
C ASN A 24 6.28 -15.29 0.94
N ASP A 25 5.19 -14.54 1.09
CA ASP A 25 3.83 -15.05 1.24
C ASP A 25 2.93 -14.47 0.14
N GLY A 26 2.40 -15.34 -0.73
CA GLY A 26 1.53 -14.93 -1.84
C GLY A 26 0.28 -14.17 -1.38
N LYS A 27 -0.27 -14.46 -0.19
CA LYS A 27 -1.42 -13.73 0.36
C LYS A 27 -1.05 -12.31 0.78
N LEU A 28 0.20 -12.08 1.19
CA LEU A 28 0.69 -10.74 1.48
C LEU A 28 0.87 -9.95 0.19
N GLN A 29 1.30 -10.60 -0.89
CA GLN A 29 1.39 -9.98 -2.21
C GLN A 29 0.01 -9.56 -2.74
N GLU A 30 -0.97 -10.46 -2.73
CA GLU A 30 -2.35 -10.16 -3.12
C GLU A 30 -2.92 -8.97 -2.32
N LYS A 31 -2.65 -8.91 -1.00
CA LYS A 31 -3.06 -7.77 -0.18
C LYS A 31 -2.41 -6.44 -0.60
N LEU A 32 -1.13 -6.45 -0.98
CA LEU A 32 -0.46 -5.23 -1.46
C LEU A 32 -1.11 -4.73 -2.74
N GLU A 33 -1.37 -5.62 -3.70
CA GLU A 33 -2.01 -5.28 -4.98
C GLU A 33 -3.41 -4.70 -4.76
N LEU A 34 -4.19 -5.29 -3.84
CA LEU A 34 -5.50 -4.79 -3.45
C LEU A 34 -5.44 -3.38 -2.84
N ILE A 35 -4.43 -3.12 -2.01
CA ILE A 35 -4.19 -1.80 -1.43
C ILE A 35 -3.79 -0.79 -2.50
N GLU A 36 -2.88 -1.16 -3.43
CA GLU A 36 -2.46 -0.28 -4.52
C GLU A 36 -3.63 0.07 -5.44
N HIS A 37 -4.46 -0.91 -5.81
CA HIS A 37 -5.64 -0.69 -6.63
C HIS A 37 -6.66 0.25 -5.95
N LYS A 38 -6.92 0.05 -4.65
CA LYS A 38 -7.80 0.94 -3.88
C LYS A 38 -7.23 2.35 -3.80
N TYR A 39 -5.94 2.51 -3.52
CA TYR A 39 -5.32 3.82 -3.44
C TYR A 39 -5.38 4.55 -4.79
N PHE A 40 -5.10 3.84 -5.89
CA PHE A 40 -5.17 4.41 -7.23
C PHE A 40 -6.59 4.82 -7.62
N HIS A 41 -7.59 3.98 -7.32
CA HIS A 41 -8.99 4.32 -7.55
C HIS A 41 -9.41 5.62 -6.84
N GLU A 42 -8.90 5.83 -5.62
CA GLU A 42 -9.27 6.98 -4.78
C GLU A 42 -8.48 8.25 -5.09
N THR A 43 -7.23 8.14 -5.56
CA THR A 43 -6.30 9.28 -5.68
C THR A 43 -5.84 9.57 -7.11
N GLY A 44 -6.05 8.63 -8.04
CA GLY A 44 -5.47 8.66 -9.39
C GLY A 44 -3.95 8.46 -9.43
N ASN A 45 -3.30 8.23 -8.28
CA ASN A 45 -1.85 8.12 -8.16
C ASN A 45 -1.42 6.70 -7.76
N SER A 46 -0.28 6.26 -8.26
CA SER A 46 0.33 5.01 -7.80
C SER A 46 0.87 5.18 -6.38
N LEU A 47 0.38 4.38 -5.45
CA LEU A 47 0.85 4.36 -4.06
C LEU A 47 2.36 4.09 -3.98
N LYS A 48 2.88 3.25 -4.87
CA LYS A 48 4.31 2.93 -4.94
C LYS A 48 5.13 4.18 -5.29
N SER A 49 4.72 4.93 -6.31
CA SER A 49 5.40 6.17 -6.73
C SER A 49 5.32 7.24 -5.64
N GLU A 50 4.17 7.38 -4.99
CA GLU A 50 3.99 8.33 -3.88
C GLU A 50 4.96 8.03 -2.72
N LEU A 51 5.14 6.75 -2.38
CA LEU A 51 6.05 6.33 -1.33
C LEU A 51 7.52 6.54 -1.66
N GLU A 52 7.90 6.40 -2.94
CA GLU A 52 9.26 6.69 -3.43
C GLU A 52 9.57 8.19 -3.44
N LYS A 53 8.57 9.07 -3.54
CA LYS A 53 8.78 10.53 -3.43
C LYS A 53 9.00 11.01 -1.99
N ILE A 54 8.54 10.23 -1.01
CA ILE A 54 8.57 10.59 0.42
C ILE A 54 9.79 9.97 1.14
N THR A 55 10.51 9.06 0.49
CA THR A 55 11.68 8.34 1.05
C THR A 55 12.96 8.78 0.35
#